data_AF-A0A1H5UV90-F1
#
_entry.id   AF-A0A1H5UV90-F1
#
_cell.length_a   1.000
_cell.length_b   1.000
_cell.length_c   1.000
_cell.angle_alpha   90.00
_cell.angle_beta   90.00
_cell.angle_gamma   90.00
#
_symmetry.space_group_name_H-M   'P 1'
#
loop_
_entity.id
_entity.type
_entity.pdbx_description
1 polymer ?
#
loop_
_entity_poly.entity_id
_entity_poly.type
_entity_poly.pdbx_seq_one_letter_code
_entity_poly.pdbx_strand_id
1 'polypeptide(L)' 'MDLMKCSELPHEQLCEEIRIAGLARKQALDSGSRADVEMAESVLDWFLDELADRLRRGRVPDTGAVREDEPVPQ' A
#
# COMPACT_ATOMS: atom_id res chain seq x y z
N MET A 1 15.59 4.19 6.01
CA MET A 1 14.25 3.57 6.16
C MET A 1 14.44 2.07 6.11
N ASP A 2 13.85 1.37 7.08
CA ASP A 2 13.99 -0.07 7.20
C ASP A 2 12.87 -0.73 6.40
N LEU A 3 13.09 -0.90 5.09
CA LEU A 3 12.09 -1.41 4.12
C LEU A 3 11.53 -2.79 4.54
N MET A 4 12.29 -3.59 5.30
CA MET A 4 11.81 -4.88 5.82
C MET A 4 10.67 -4.76 6.84
N LYS A 5 10.50 -3.61 7.51
CA LYS A 5 9.35 -3.41 8.42
C LYS A 5 8.06 -3.11 7.67
N CYS A 6 8.15 -2.74 6.40
CA CYS A 6 7.00 -2.38 5.59
C CYS A 6 6.24 -3.61 5.04
N SER A 7 6.88 -4.80 4.99
CA SER A 7 6.23 -6.03 4.50
C SER A 7 5.17 -6.57 5.47
N GLU A 8 5.16 -6.09 6.71
CA GLU A 8 4.16 -6.45 7.73
C GLU A 8 3.01 -5.44 7.82
N LEU A 9 3.04 -4.36 7.04
CA LEU A 9 2.00 -3.32 7.11
C LEU A 9 0.63 -3.93 6.81
N PRO A 10 -0.43 -3.61 7.58
CA PRO A 10 -1.81 -3.88 7.20
C PRO A 10 -2.13 -3.32 5.81
N HIS A 11 -3.11 -3.91 5.12
CA HIS A 11 -3.46 -3.50 3.75
C HIS A 11 -3.75 -2.00 3.63
N GLU A 12 -4.51 -1.43 4.58
CA GLU A 12 -4.83 0.00 4.56
C GLU A 12 -3.59 0.88 4.72
N GLN A 13 -2.65 0.49 5.59
CA GLN A 13 -1.39 1.22 5.77
C GLN A 13 -0.51 1.09 4.53
N LEU A 14 -0.43 -0.08 3.91
CA LEU A 14 0.27 -0.27 2.64
C LEU A 14 -0.29 0.66 1.53
N CYS A 15 -1.61 0.75 1.43
CA CYS A 15 -2.26 1.67 0.49
C CYS A 15 -1.97 3.15 0.80
N GLU A 16 -1.93 3.52 2.09
CA GLU A 16 -1.58 4.86 2.51
C GLU A 16 -0.12 5.21 2.19
N GLU A 17 0.83 4.30 2.41
CA GLU A 17 2.23 4.50 2.04
C GLU A 17 2.40 4.67 0.53
N ILE A 18 1.68 3.90 -0.29
CA ILE A 18 1.65 4.09 -1.76
C ILE A 18 1.16 5.50 -2.10
N ARG A 19 0.10 5.98 -1.44
CA ARG A 19 -0.44 7.32 -1.66
C ARG A 19 0.56 8.41 -1.27
N ILE A 20 1.26 8.25 -0.15
CA ILE A 20 2.30 9.18 0.33
C ILE A 20 3.47 9.22 -0.66
N ALA A 21 3.99 8.07 -1.10
CA ALA A 21 5.08 7.99 -2.06
C ALA A 21 4.67 8.58 -3.42
N GLY A 22 3.42 8.39 -3.85
CA GLY A 22 2.85 9.02 -5.04
C GLY A 22 2.83 10.55 -4.95
N LEU A 23 2.47 11.10 -3.79
CA LEU A 23 2.51 12.54 -3.54
C LEU A 23 3.94 13.08 -3.56
N ALA A 24 4.89 12.38 -2.92
CA ALA A 24 6.29 12.77 -2.90
C ALA A 24 6.89 12.80 -4.32
N ARG A 25 6.58 11.80 -5.14
CA ARG A 25 6.96 11.77 -6.56
C ARG A 25 6.41 12.97 -7.32
N LYS A 26 5.13 13.30 -7.14
CA LYS A 26 4.51 14.48 -7.77
C LYS A 26 5.24 15.76 -7.37
N GLN A 27 5.51 15.96 -6.08
CA GLN A 27 6.23 17.13 -5.58
C GLN A 27 7.66 17.21 -6.14
N ALA A 28 8.34 16.07 -6.27
CA ALA A 28 9.68 15.99 -6.86
C ALA A 28 9.68 16.32 -8.36
N LEU A 29 8.65 15.91 -9.10
CA LEU A 29 8.46 16.30 -10.50
C LEU A 29 8.21 17.82 -10.61
N ASP A 30 7.33 18.35 -9.76
CA ASP A 30 6.99 19.78 -9.73
C ASP A 30 8.20 20.65 -9.37
N SER A 31 9.13 20.14 -8.55
CA SER A 31 10.38 20.83 -8.18
C SER A 31 11.53 20.62 -9.17
N GLY A 32 11.37 19.72 -10.14
CA GLY A 32 12.43 19.35 -11.09
C GLY A 32 13.57 18.53 -10.48
N SER A 33 13.40 17.97 -9.29
CA SER A 33 14.42 17.18 -8.60
C SER A 33 14.43 15.73 -9.08
N ARG A 34 15.28 15.44 -10.07
CA ARG A 34 15.39 14.09 -10.65
C ARG A 34 15.74 13.02 -9.61
N ALA A 35 16.63 13.32 -8.67
CA ALA A 35 17.04 12.37 -7.65
C ALA A 35 15.89 11.99 -6.71
N ASP A 36 15.07 12.98 -6.33
CA ASP A 36 13.90 12.73 -5.48
C ASP A 36 12.79 11.98 -6.23
N VAL A 37 12.66 12.21 -7.54
CA VAL A 37 11.76 11.43 -8.40
C VAL A 37 12.20 9.98 -8.44
N GLU A 38 13.48 9.70 -8.74
CA GLU A 38 14.02 8.34 -8.80
C GLU A 38 13.88 7.60 -7.46
N MET A 39 14.10 8.32 -6.34
CA MET A 39 13.90 7.76 -5.01
C MET A 39 12.42 7.44 -4.73
N ALA A 40 11.51 8.37 -5.02
CA ALA A 40 10.08 8.16 -4.80
C ALA A 40 9.51 7.05 -5.69
N GLU A 41 9.99 6.93 -6.94
CA GLU A 41 9.64 5.84 -7.86
C GLU A 41 10.15 4.49 -7.33
N SER A 42 11.38 4.41 -6.85
CA SER A 42 11.92 3.17 -6.26
C SER A 42 11.12 2.69 -5.05
N VAL A 43 10.63 3.63 -4.23
CA VAL A 43 9.78 3.34 -3.06
C VAL A 43 8.39 2.89 -3.51
N LEU A 44 7.79 3.57 -4.50
CA LEU A 44 6.50 3.19 -5.08
C LEU A 44 6.53 1.78 -5.66
N ASP A 45 7.53 1.48 -6.47
CA ASP A 45 7.69 0.17 -7.11
C ASP A 45 7.72 -0.94 -6.08
N TRP A 46 8.49 -0.75 -4.99
CA TRP A 46 8.55 -1.71 -3.90
C TRP A 46 7.17 -1.97 -3.25
N PHE A 47 6.42 -0.91 -2.92
CA PHE A 47 5.09 -1.07 -2.30
C PHE A 47 4.06 -1.66 -3.26
N LEU A 48 4.13 -1.32 -4.55
CA LEU A 48 3.25 -1.87 -5.58
C LEU A 48 3.52 -3.36 -5.82
N ASP A 49 4.78 -3.77 -5.80
CA ASP A 49 5.17 -5.18 -5.89
C ASP A 49 4.67 -5.99 -4.69
N GLU A 50 4.81 -5.45 -3.48
CA GLU A 50 4.28 -6.06 -2.25
C GLU A 50 2.74 -6.18 -2.31
N LEU A 51 2.04 -5.12 -2.74
CA LEU A 51 0.59 -5.16 -2.92
C LEU A 51 0.18 -6.21 -3.96
N ALA A 52 0.85 -6.25 -5.10
CA ALA A 52 0.59 -7.22 -6.15
C ALA A 52 0.83 -8.66 -5.67
N ASP A 53 1.88 -8.89 -4.87
CA ASP A 53 2.17 -10.21 -4.32
C ASP A 53 1.11 -10.66 -3.29
N ARG A 54 0.63 -9.75 -2.44
CA ARG A 54 -0.47 -10.05 -1.50
C ARG A 54 -1.77 -10.41 -2.21
N LEU A 55 -2.12 -9.65 -3.26
CA LEU A 55 -3.28 -9.92 -4.10
C LEU A 55 -3.15 -11.29 -4.79
N ARG A 56 -1.98 -11.62 -5.33
CA ARG A 56 -1.69 -12.93 -5.94
C ARG A 56 -1.83 -14.09 -4.94
N ARG A 57 -1.43 -13.88 -3.68
CA ARG A 57 -1.55 -14.88 -2.60
C ARG A 57 -2.97 -15.02 -2.04
N GLY A 58 -3.94 -14.26 -2.55
CA GLY A 58 -5.30 -14.26 -2.03
C GLY A 58 -5.42 -13.67 -0.62
N ARG A 59 -4.40 -12.92 -0.16
CA ARG A 59 -4.51 -12.07 1.04
C ARG A 59 -5.29 -10.82 0.65
N VAL A 60 -6.59 -11.02 0.44
CA VAL A 60 -7.60 -9.97 0.36
C VAL A 60 -7.54 -9.18 1.69
N PRO A 61 -7.78 -7.86 1.68
CA PRO A 61 -7.73 -7.06 2.90
C PRO A 61 -8.59 -7.69 3.98
N ASP A 62 -8.23 -7.49 5.26
CA ASP A 62 -9.14 -7.66 6.39
C ASP A 62 -10.29 -6.63 6.26
N THR A 63 -11.08 -6.69 5.19
CA THR A 63 -12.45 -6.22 5.20
C THR A 63 -13.13 -7.13 6.19
N GLY A 64 -13.22 -6.67 7.43
CA GLY A 64 -13.77 -7.40 8.56
C GLY A 64 -14.94 -8.23 8.10
N ALA A 65 -14.85 -9.55 8.32
CA ALA A 65 -15.92 -10.48 8.07
C ALA A 65 -17.19 -9.88 8.69
N VAL A 66 -18.03 -9.27 7.86
CA VAL A 66 -19.44 -9.08 8.18
C VAL A 66 -19.92 -10.51 8.30
N ARG A 67 -20.04 -11.00 9.53
CA ARG A 67 -20.55 -12.34 9.81
C ARG A 67 -21.97 -12.34 9.26
N GLU A 68 -22.19 -13.01 8.12
CA GLU A 68 -23.50 -13.44 7.68
C GLU A 68 -23.96 -14.55 8.65
N ASP A 69 -24.33 -14.19 9.87
CA ASP A 69 -24.89 -15.13 10.84
C ASP A 69 -25.63 -14.35 11.94
N GLU A 70 -26.74 -13.71 11.55
CA GLU A 70 -27.79 -13.37 12.51
C GLU A 70 -29.05 -14.14 12.08
N PRO A 71 -29.42 -15.24 12.78
CA PRO A 71 -30.66 -15.93 12.48
C PRO A 71 -31.83 -15.04 12.93
N VAL A 72 -32.68 -14.68 11.97
CA VAL A 72 -33.95 -13.99 12.24
C VAL A 72 -34.80 -14.89 13.16
N PRO A 73 -35.15 -14.44 14.39
CA PRO A 73 -36.06 -15.21 15.23
C PRO A 73 -37.46 -15.20 14.60
N GLN A 74 -38.06 -16.39 14.55
CA GLN A 74 -39.41 -16.66 14.02
C GLN A 74 -40.53 -16.02 14.84
#